data_AF-A0A170ZCC2-F1
#
_entry.id   AF-A0A170ZCC2-F1
#
_cell.length_a   1.000
_cell.length_b   1.000
_cell.length_c   1.000
_cell.angle_alpha   90.00
_cell.angle_beta   90.00
_cell.angle_gamma   90.00
#
_symmetry.space_group_name_H-M   'P 1'
#
loop_
_entity.id
_entity.type
_entity.pdbx_description
1 polymer ?
#
loop_
_entity_poly.entity_id
_entity_poly.type
_entity_poly.pdbx_seq_one_letter_code
_entity_poly.pdbx_strand_id
1 'polypeptide(L)'
;METNEMDNWGDNWSTSDSDETGSSYSEESNSSLRMEAVRVGGERLLLPQGLCENPDVFREFLSLDTWYSFSESQRQYLKNFLPTFPEQDAEEKDATIRMLFGRENIRFGNPLTEFHNNLRAAHYRPDVSKMRALLRKAQYKDYKRAERWRVYELL
;
A
#
# COMPACT_ATOMS: atom_id res chain seq x y z
N MET A 1 -15.97 20.06 51.55
CA MET A 1 -16.79 18.90 51.17
C MET A 1 -16.83 18.89 49.66
N GLU A 2 -16.03 18.00 49.08
CA GLU A 2 -15.99 17.71 47.66
C GLU A 2 -17.31 17.10 47.21
N THR A 3 -17.81 17.53 46.06
CA THR A 3 -18.62 16.69 45.17
C THR A 3 -18.13 16.93 43.76
N ASN A 4 -17.21 16.06 43.32
CA ASN A 4 -16.83 15.87 41.94
C ASN A 4 -18.05 15.35 41.17
N GLU A 5 -18.64 16.15 40.29
CA GLU A 5 -19.53 15.66 39.25
C GLU A 5 -18.64 15.03 38.16
N MET A 6 -18.53 13.71 38.24
CA MET A 6 -17.81 12.89 37.28
C MET A 6 -18.63 12.83 35.99
N ASP A 7 -18.15 13.48 34.93
CA ASP A 7 -18.75 13.43 33.59
C ASP A 7 -18.89 11.98 33.10
N ASN A 8 -20.14 11.52 33.06
CA ASN A 8 -20.57 10.22 32.55
C ASN A 8 -20.40 10.17 31.02
N TRP A 9 -19.21 9.81 30.54
CA TRP A 9 -18.99 9.44 29.14
C TRP A 9 -19.52 8.02 28.92
N GLY A 10 -20.76 7.93 28.46
CA GLY A 10 -21.39 6.67 28.11
C GLY A 10 -20.65 5.96 26.99
N ASP A 11 -19.97 4.88 27.34
CA ASP A 11 -19.45 3.87 26.40
C ASP A 11 -20.63 3.10 25.77
N ASN A 12 -21.18 3.61 24.68
CA ASN A 12 -22.05 2.83 23.81
C ASN A 12 -21.20 1.97 22.88
N TRP A 13 -20.64 0.89 23.42
CA TRP A 13 -20.09 -0.21 22.62
C TRP A 13 -21.26 -1.10 22.13
N SER A 14 -21.89 -0.73 21.02
CA SER A 14 -22.79 -1.66 20.34
C SER A 14 -21.95 -2.75 19.67
N THR A 15 -21.81 -3.87 20.36
CA THR A 15 -21.43 -5.18 19.81
C THR A 15 -22.68 -5.83 19.23
N SER A 16 -22.70 -6.03 17.91
CA SER A 16 -23.23 -7.23 17.25
C SER A 16 -23.20 -7.02 15.74
N ASP A 17 -22.17 -7.55 15.09
CA ASP A 17 -22.37 -8.13 13.77
C ASP A 17 -21.52 -9.40 13.71
N SER A 18 -22.21 -10.54 13.80
CA SER A 18 -21.63 -11.87 13.77
C SER A 18 -21.44 -12.23 12.30
N ASP A 19 -20.34 -11.77 11.70
CA ASP A 19 -19.88 -12.31 10.43
C ASP A 19 -19.25 -13.68 10.70
N GLU A 20 -20.09 -14.72 10.66
CA GLU A 20 -19.70 -16.12 10.55
C GLU A 20 -18.91 -16.33 9.25
N THR A 21 -17.64 -15.93 9.25
CA THR A 21 -16.68 -16.24 8.19
C THR A 21 -16.00 -17.55 8.53
N GLY A 22 -16.75 -18.64 8.37
CA GLY A 22 -16.19 -19.97 8.19
C GLY A 22 -15.36 -19.99 6.91
N SER A 23 -14.07 -19.69 7.02
CA SER A 23 -13.11 -19.91 5.94
C SER A 23 -12.85 -21.41 5.85
N SER A 24 -13.76 -22.13 5.20
CA SER A 24 -13.47 -23.44 4.64
C SER A 24 -12.47 -23.20 3.51
N TYR A 25 -11.21 -23.52 3.77
CA TYR A 25 -10.17 -23.64 2.75
C TYR A 25 -10.54 -24.84 1.88
N SER A 26 -11.47 -24.66 0.95
CA SER A 26 -11.66 -25.64 -0.11
C SER A 26 -10.42 -25.59 -0.98
N GLU A 27 -9.49 -26.53 -0.76
CA GLU A 27 -8.43 -26.89 -1.71
C GLU A 27 -9.08 -27.55 -2.92
N GLU A 28 -9.83 -26.76 -3.70
CA GLU A 28 -10.33 -27.20 -4.98
C GLU A 28 -9.28 -26.84 -6.03
N SER A 29 -8.64 -27.89 -6.50
CA SER A 29 -7.52 -27.92 -7.45
C SER A 29 -7.85 -27.21 -8.76
N ASN A 30 -7.60 -25.90 -8.80
CA ASN A 30 -7.38 -25.16 -10.03
C ASN A 30 -6.24 -24.16 -9.81
N SER A 31 -5.02 -24.67 -9.68
CA SER A 31 -3.84 -23.93 -9.23
C SER A 31 -3.31 -22.91 -10.24
N SER A 32 -3.96 -22.73 -11.40
CA SER A 32 -3.37 -21.97 -12.51
C SER A 32 -3.92 -20.55 -12.67
N LEU A 33 -5.00 -20.16 -12.00
CA LEU A 33 -5.66 -18.84 -12.20
C LEU A 33 -6.25 -18.24 -10.91
N ARG A 34 -5.68 -18.50 -9.73
CA ARG A 34 -6.14 -17.81 -8.53
C ARG A 34 -5.84 -16.30 -8.68
N MET A 35 -6.86 -15.47 -8.52
CA MET A 35 -6.76 -14.01 -8.57
C MET A 35 -6.77 -13.45 -7.15
N GLU A 36 -5.91 -12.48 -6.88
CA GLU A 36 -5.82 -11.76 -5.61
C GLU A 36 -6.42 -10.36 -5.74
N ALA A 37 -7.30 -9.99 -4.82
CA ALA A 37 -7.88 -8.66 -4.74
C ALA A 37 -6.93 -7.70 -4.00
N VAL A 38 -6.45 -6.70 -4.73
CA VAL A 38 -5.40 -5.78 -4.30
C VAL A 38 -5.93 -4.35 -4.38
N ARG A 39 -5.59 -3.50 -3.41
CA ARG A 39 -5.88 -2.06 -3.44
C ARG A 39 -4.57 -1.26 -3.43
N VAL A 40 -4.25 -0.64 -4.57
CA VAL A 40 -3.05 0.19 -4.77
C VAL A 40 -3.48 1.57 -5.24
N GLY A 41 -2.92 2.64 -4.65
CA GLY A 41 -3.19 4.01 -5.10
C GLY A 41 -4.66 4.46 -4.99
N GLY A 42 -5.49 3.75 -4.21
CA GLY A 42 -6.93 4.01 -4.10
C GLY A 42 -7.78 3.12 -4.99
N GLU A 43 -7.20 2.55 -6.04
CA GLU A 43 -7.88 1.68 -6.99
C GLU A 43 -7.91 0.21 -6.55
N ARG A 44 -8.96 -0.52 -6.94
CA ARG A 44 -9.09 -1.96 -6.69
C ARG A 44 -8.72 -2.72 -7.97
N LEU A 45 -7.80 -3.65 -7.85
CA LEU A 45 -7.28 -4.47 -8.94
C LEU A 45 -7.41 -5.95 -8.57
N LEU A 46 -7.58 -6.80 -9.59
CA LEU A 46 -7.48 -8.24 -9.46
C LEU A 46 -6.20 -8.68 -10.18
N LEU A 47 -5.24 -9.21 -9.44
CA LEU A 47 -3.95 -9.63 -9.98
C LEU A 47 -3.83 -11.15 -9.94
N PRO A 48 -3.25 -11.80 -10.96
CA PRO A 48 -2.94 -13.23 -10.88
C PRO A 48 -1.96 -13.50 -9.73
N GLN A 49 -2.25 -14.52 -8.91
CA GLN A 49 -1.41 -14.89 -7.76
C GLN A 49 0.05 -15.16 -8.19
N GLY A 50 0.26 -15.79 -9.34
CA GLY A 50 1.59 -16.04 -9.89
C GLY A 50 2.42 -14.79 -10.14
N LEU A 51 1.79 -13.63 -10.39
CA LEU A 51 2.47 -12.34 -10.54
C LEU A 51 2.89 -11.76 -9.17
N CYS A 52 2.14 -12.07 -8.10
CA CYS A 52 2.44 -11.63 -6.74
C CYS A 52 3.52 -12.49 -6.05
N GLU A 53 3.60 -13.77 -6.41
CA GLU A 53 4.49 -14.75 -5.75
C GLU A 53 5.84 -14.88 -6.44
N ASN A 54 5.87 -14.90 -7.78
CA ASN A 54 7.07 -15.17 -8.55
C ASN A 54 7.78 -13.87 -8.94
N PRO A 55 8.98 -13.59 -8.37
CA PRO A 55 9.71 -12.36 -8.65
C PRO A 55 10.16 -12.27 -10.11
N ASP A 56 10.42 -13.40 -10.76
CA ASP A 56 10.91 -13.41 -12.14
C ASP A 56 9.80 -13.07 -13.14
N VAL A 57 8.58 -13.58 -12.92
CA VAL A 57 7.40 -13.19 -13.71
C VAL A 57 7.12 -11.69 -13.54
N PHE A 58 7.21 -11.19 -12.30
CA PHE A 58 7.03 -9.77 -12.03
C PHE A 58 8.11 -8.90 -12.71
N ARG A 59 9.36 -9.37 -12.75
CA ARG A 59 10.48 -8.69 -13.42
C ARG A 59 10.31 -8.63 -14.93
N GLU A 60 9.90 -9.74 -15.53
CA GLU A 60 9.65 -9.82 -16.98
C GLU A 60 8.46 -8.93 -17.37
N PHE A 61 7.38 -8.97 -16.58
CA PHE A 61 6.20 -8.15 -16.81
C PHE A 61 6.51 -6.64 -16.71
N LEU A 62 7.25 -6.22 -15.68
CA LEU A 62 7.71 -4.83 -15.50
C LEU A 62 9.17 -4.68 -15.91
N SER A 63 9.42 -4.79 -17.21
CA SER A 63 10.70 -4.62 -17.88
C SER A 63 10.71 -3.42 -18.83
N LEU A 64 11.91 -3.02 -19.28
CA LEU A 64 12.06 -1.99 -20.32
C LEU A 64 11.42 -2.44 -21.64
N ASP A 65 11.44 -3.73 -21.94
CA ASP A 65 10.85 -4.27 -23.17
C ASP A 65 9.33 -4.06 -23.16
N THR A 66 8.67 -4.36 -22.04
CA THR A 66 7.24 -4.04 -21.87
C THR A 66 6.98 -2.54 -21.96
N TRP A 67 7.85 -1.71 -21.40
CA TRP A 67 7.71 -0.26 -21.51
C TRP A 67 7.76 0.22 -22.98
N TYR A 68 8.69 -0.30 -23.78
CA TYR A 68 8.79 0.05 -25.20
C TYR A 68 7.69 -0.55 -26.06
N SER A 69 7.01 -1.60 -25.59
CA SER A 69 5.83 -2.17 -26.27
C SER A 69 4.58 -1.28 -26.21
N PHE A 70 4.51 -0.34 -25.27
CA PHE A 70 3.39 0.59 -25.16
C PHE A 70 3.37 1.65 -26.27
N SER A 71 2.16 2.11 -26.62
CA SER A 71 2.00 3.23 -27.56
C SER A 71 2.64 4.50 -27.01
N GLU A 72 2.97 5.44 -27.91
CA GLU A 72 3.52 6.74 -27.48
C GLU A 72 2.56 7.51 -26.57
N SER A 73 1.25 7.48 -26.87
CA SER A 73 0.23 8.11 -26.02
C SER A 73 0.16 7.51 -24.62
N GLN A 74 0.26 6.18 -24.50
CA GLN A 74 0.29 5.49 -23.20
C GLN A 74 1.54 5.85 -22.41
N ARG A 75 2.72 5.87 -23.07
CA ARG A 75 3.98 6.27 -22.41
C ARG A 75 3.93 7.72 -21.94
N GLN A 76 3.40 8.64 -22.74
CA GLN A 76 3.20 10.03 -22.34
C GLN A 76 2.27 10.15 -21.13
N TYR A 77 1.16 9.41 -21.11
CA TYR A 77 0.26 9.38 -19.97
C TYR A 77 0.96 8.84 -18.70
N LEU A 78 1.72 7.76 -18.83
CA LEU A 78 2.45 7.15 -17.71
C LEU A 78 3.57 8.06 -17.17
N LYS A 79 4.23 8.85 -18.03
CA LYS A 79 5.23 9.86 -17.61
C LYS A 79 4.65 10.94 -16.70
N ASN A 80 3.34 11.17 -16.70
CA ASN A 80 2.70 12.15 -15.80
C ASN A 80 2.68 11.71 -14.33
N PHE A 81 2.90 10.41 -14.05
CA PHE A 81 3.03 9.89 -12.69
C PHE A 81 4.46 9.97 -12.15
N LEU A 82 5.43 10.37 -12.99
CA LEU A 82 6.80 10.60 -12.56
C LEU A 82 6.95 12.00 -11.94
N PRO A 83 8.00 12.22 -11.12
CA PRO A 83 8.32 13.54 -10.61
C PRO A 83 8.47 14.56 -11.73
N THR A 84 8.05 15.81 -11.49
CA THR A 84 8.34 16.93 -12.37
C THR A 84 9.70 17.52 -12.01
N PHE A 85 10.59 17.62 -13.00
CA PHE A 85 11.91 18.20 -12.81
C PHE A 85 11.93 19.67 -13.28
N PRO A 86 12.69 20.54 -12.59
CA PRO A 86 12.76 21.96 -12.94
C PRO A 86 13.52 22.22 -14.24
N GLU A 87 14.50 21.38 -14.57
CA GLU A 87 15.31 21.45 -15.79
C GLU A 87 15.22 20.12 -16.54
N GLN A 88 15.23 20.17 -17.88
CA GLN A 88 15.30 18.99 -18.75
C GLN A 88 14.30 17.86 -18.40
N ASP A 89 13.07 18.22 -18.03
CA ASP A 89 12.05 17.29 -17.51
C ASP A 89 11.83 16.03 -18.35
N ALA A 90 11.80 16.16 -19.68
CA ALA A 90 11.61 15.02 -20.57
C ALA A 90 12.78 14.02 -20.53
N GLU A 91 14.01 14.53 -20.49
CA GLU A 91 15.23 13.71 -20.51
C GLU A 91 15.47 13.05 -19.15
N GLU A 92 15.29 13.81 -18.06
CA GLU A 92 15.36 13.31 -16.69
C GLU A 92 14.30 12.24 -16.40
N LYS A 93 13.08 12.41 -16.92
CA LYS A 93 12.04 11.36 -16.85
C LYS A 93 12.45 10.09 -17.58
N ASP A 94 13.05 10.22 -18.76
CA ASP A 94 13.52 9.06 -19.53
C ASP A 94 14.69 8.36 -18.84
N ALA A 95 15.62 9.11 -18.23
CA ALA A 95 16.66 8.55 -17.38
C ALA A 95 16.07 7.82 -16.16
N THR A 96 15.11 8.44 -15.47
CA THR A 96 14.42 7.86 -14.32
C THR A 96 13.72 6.55 -14.67
N ILE A 97 13.08 6.47 -15.84
CA ILE A 97 12.44 5.23 -16.33
C ILE A 97 13.48 4.13 -16.53
N ARG A 98 14.63 4.44 -17.13
CA ARG A 98 15.72 3.48 -17.32
C ARG A 98 16.23 2.97 -15.97
N MET A 99 16.45 3.86 -14.99
CA MET A 99 16.86 3.48 -13.63
C MET A 99 15.80 2.62 -12.93
N LEU A 100 14.51 2.98 -13.06
CA LEU A 100 13.38 2.30 -12.45
C LEU A 100 13.29 0.84 -12.91
N PHE A 101 13.26 0.62 -14.22
CA PHE A 101 13.18 -0.71 -14.81
C PHE A 101 14.51 -1.46 -14.77
N GLY A 102 15.64 -0.75 -14.77
CA GLY A 102 17.00 -1.28 -14.55
C GLY A 102 17.25 -1.79 -13.13
N ARG A 103 16.26 -1.68 -12.23
CA ARG A 103 16.32 -2.14 -10.83
C ARG A 103 17.41 -1.43 -10.02
N GLU A 104 17.77 -0.21 -10.41
CA GLU A 104 18.75 0.60 -9.69
C GLU A 104 18.19 1.13 -8.36
N ASN A 105 19.10 1.46 -7.44
CA ASN A 105 18.75 2.02 -6.15
C ASN A 105 18.39 3.50 -6.30
N ILE A 106 17.15 3.86 -5.96
CA ILE A 106 16.66 5.25 -5.99
C ILE A 106 16.55 5.79 -4.57
N ARG A 107 15.97 5.03 -3.65
CA ARG A 107 15.81 5.42 -2.26
C ARG A 107 15.69 4.18 -1.37
N PHE A 108 16.80 3.79 -0.76
CA PHE A 108 16.90 2.58 0.07
C PHE A 108 16.49 1.29 -0.66
N GLY A 109 16.82 1.21 -1.95
CA GLY A 109 16.48 0.12 -2.83
C GLY A 109 15.77 0.61 -4.10
N ASN A 110 15.31 -0.36 -4.90
CA ASN A 110 14.49 -0.09 -6.06
C ASN A 110 13.00 -0.16 -5.71
N PRO A 111 12.19 0.85 -6.08
CA PRO A 111 10.78 0.89 -5.70
C PRO A 111 9.94 -0.26 -6.31
N LEU A 112 10.31 -0.81 -7.47
CA LEU A 112 9.61 -1.98 -8.03
C LEU A 112 9.91 -3.26 -7.25
N THR A 113 11.11 -3.37 -6.68
CA THR A 113 11.46 -4.49 -5.79
C THR A 113 10.73 -4.39 -4.46
N GLU A 114 10.66 -3.19 -3.87
CA GLU A 114 9.90 -2.95 -2.65
C GLU A 114 8.40 -3.19 -2.87
N PHE A 115 7.85 -2.72 -3.99
CA PHE A 115 6.46 -2.95 -4.36
C PHE A 115 6.15 -4.45 -4.48
N HIS A 116 7.01 -5.23 -5.15
CA HIS A 116 6.84 -6.68 -5.22
C HIS A 116 6.93 -7.36 -3.85
N ASN A 117 7.86 -6.94 -2.99
CA ASN A 117 7.94 -7.46 -1.63
C ASN A 117 6.67 -7.17 -0.83
N ASN A 118 6.11 -5.97 -0.98
CA ASN A 118 4.85 -5.58 -0.36
C ASN A 118 3.65 -6.37 -0.94
N LEU A 119 3.65 -6.68 -2.24
CA LEU A 119 2.67 -7.58 -2.85
C LEU A 119 2.75 -8.97 -2.24
N ARG A 120 3.95 -9.57 -2.20
CA ARG A 120 4.18 -10.89 -1.61
C ARG A 120 3.81 -10.95 -0.12
N ALA A 121 4.01 -9.86 0.61
CA ALA A 121 3.63 -9.74 2.02
C ALA A 121 2.11 -9.47 2.22
N ALA A 122 1.30 -9.56 1.15
CA ALA A 122 -0.13 -9.31 1.16
C ALA A 122 -0.52 -7.91 1.67
N HIS A 123 0.42 -6.96 1.60
CA HIS A 123 0.28 -5.62 2.16
C HIS A 123 -0.91 -4.87 1.55
N TYR A 124 -1.13 -5.07 0.24
CA TYR A 124 -2.13 -4.34 -0.51
C TYR A 124 -3.53 -4.96 -0.47
N ARG A 125 -3.75 -6.07 0.24
CA ARG A 125 -5.11 -6.60 0.40
C ARG A 125 -6.02 -5.59 1.13
N PRO A 126 -7.31 -5.52 0.76
CA PRO A 126 -8.21 -4.47 1.27
C PRO A 126 -8.46 -4.56 2.77
N ASP A 127 -8.53 -5.76 3.34
CA ASP A 127 -8.62 -6.04 4.78
C ASP A 127 -7.38 -5.53 5.54
N VAL A 128 -6.18 -5.93 5.09
CA VAL A 128 -4.90 -5.52 5.68
C VAL A 128 -4.69 -4.01 5.57
N SER A 129 -5.05 -3.41 4.44
CA SER A 129 -4.97 -1.96 4.22
C SER A 129 -5.90 -1.18 5.16
N LYS A 130 -7.15 -1.63 5.32
CA LYS A 130 -8.11 -1.04 6.28
C LYS A 130 -7.60 -1.13 7.71
N MET A 131 -7.12 -2.31 8.13
CA MET A 131 -6.58 -2.54 9.47
C MET A 131 -5.42 -1.58 9.77
N ARG A 132 -4.45 -1.46 8.86
CA ARG A 132 -3.31 -0.55 9.02
C ARG A 132 -3.73 0.92 9.08
N ALA A 133 -4.76 1.31 8.33
CA ALA A 133 -5.30 2.67 8.39
C ALA A 133 -5.92 2.97 9.77
N LEU A 134 -6.63 2.02 10.37
CA LEU A 134 -7.16 2.15 11.73
C LEU A 134 -6.05 2.24 12.77
N LEU A 135 -5.03 1.38 12.68
CA LEU A 135 -3.88 1.40 13.57
C LEU A 135 -3.13 2.73 13.52
N ARG A 136 -2.88 3.28 12.32
CA ARG A 136 -2.25 4.60 12.17
C ARG A 136 -3.06 5.72 12.82
N LYS A 137 -4.40 5.67 12.71
CA LYS A 137 -5.27 6.66 13.37
C LYS A 137 -5.20 6.55 14.90
N ALA A 138 -5.21 5.33 15.44
CA ALA A 138 -5.07 5.10 16.87
C ALA A 138 -3.71 5.60 17.39
N GLN A 139 -2.61 5.18 16.75
CA GLN A 139 -1.25 5.60 17.10
C GLN A 139 -1.07 7.12 17.05
N TYR A 140 -1.67 7.80 16.07
CA TYR A 140 -1.60 9.26 15.99
C TYR A 140 -2.34 9.95 17.14
N LYS A 141 -3.48 9.40 17.59
CA LYS A 141 -4.21 9.90 18.76
C LYS A 141 -3.37 9.72 20.04
N ASP A 142 -2.73 8.56 20.19
CA ASP A 142 -1.88 8.26 21.35
C ASP A 142 -0.65 9.15 21.37
N TYR A 143 0.00 9.35 20.21
CA TYR A 143 1.11 10.28 20.05
C TYR A 143 0.73 11.70 20.48
N LYS A 144 -0.42 12.21 20.01
CA LYS A 144 -0.90 13.55 20.40
C LYS A 144 -1.23 13.65 21.89
N ARG A 145 -1.74 12.58 22.49
CA ARG A 145 -1.99 12.53 23.93
C ARG A 145 -0.67 12.57 24.69
N ALA A 146 0.27 11.68 24.34
CA ALA A 146 1.59 11.60 24.96
C ALA A 146 2.34 12.94 24.90
N GLU A 147 2.29 13.65 23.78
CA GLU A 147 2.93 14.97 23.67
C GLU A 147 2.31 16.00 24.64
N ARG A 148 1.00 15.98 24.85
CA ARG A 148 0.35 16.85 25.85
C ARG A 148 0.82 16.52 27.26
N TRP A 149 0.83 15.23 27.62
CA TRP A 149 1.33 14.78 28.92
C TRP A 149 2.79 15.19 29.13
N ARG A 150 3.64 15.01 28.11
CA ARG A 150 5.04 15.42 28.14
C ARG A 150 5.21 16.91 28.40
N VAL A 151 4.35 17.75 27.80
CA VAL A 151 4.37 19.20 28.03
C VAL A 151 3.91 19.55 29.45
N TYR A 152 2.87 18.88 29.97
CA TYR A 152 2.42 19.10 31.36
C TYR A 152 3.47 18.69 32.39
N GLU A 153 4.25 17.64 32.12
CA GLU A 153 5.30 17.17 33.04
C GLU A 153 6.53 18.08 33.06
N LEU A 154 6.71 18.93 32.04
CA LEU A 154 7.82 19.87 31.93
C LEU A 154 7.50 21.28 32.44
N LEU A 155 6.25 21.56 32.82
CA LEU A 155 5.76 22.83 33.37
C LEU A 155 5.59 22.75 34.89
#